data_AF-A0A0K9FA16-F1
#
_entry.id   AF-A0A0K9FA16-F1
#
_cell.length_a   1.000
_cell.length_b   1.000
_cell.length_c   1.000
_cell.angle_alpha   90.00
_cell.angle_beta   90.00
_cell.angle_gamma   90.00
#
_symmetry.space_group_name_H-M   'P 1'
#
loop_
_entity.id
_entity.type
_entity.pdbx_description
1 polymer ?
#
loop_
_entity_poly.entity_id
_entity_poly.type
_entity_poly.pdbx_seq_one_letter_code
_entity_poly.pdbx_strand_id
1 'polypeptide(L)'
;MLIDIEQLRILFQELKRILEKENDNETLYIINQLELGLLLIDECLNGTYENEDLKQLFSKLEEIFIKINQPSVGLSDYFIWRDNYEERLKVNNGLDKIKKNLTLIFRKY
;
A
#
# COMPACT_ATOMS: atom_id res chain seq x y z
N MET A 1 11.98 8.20 8.83
CA MET A 1 10.78 7.65 9.48
C MET A 1 9.56 8.53 9.24
N LEU A 2 9.46 9.77 9.73
CA LEU A 2 8.29 10.63 9.40
C LEU A 2 8.10 10.81 7.89
N ILE A 3 9.15 11.20 7.16
CA ILE A 3 9.13 11.33 5.69
C ILE A 3 8.69 10.00 5.02
N ASP A 4 9.15 8.87 5.56
CA ASP A 4 8.79 7.56 5.03
C ASP A 4 7.31 7.23 5.31
N ILE A 5 6.76 7.62 6.47
CA ILE A 5 5.35 7.48 6.83
C ILE A 5 4.46 8.35 5.93
N GLU A 6 4.85 9.59 5.66
CA GLU A 6 4.16 10.46 4.70
C GLU A 6 4.18 9.86 3.29
N GLN A 7 5.32 9.28 2.89
CA GLN A 7 5.43 8.60 1.60
C GLN A 7 4.59 7.32 1.54
N LEU A 8 4.52 6.54 2.61
CA LEU A 8 3.65 5.37 2.73
C LEU A 8 2.19 5.75 2.58
N ARG A 9 1.76 6.87 3.18
CA ARG A 9 0.40 7.41 3.04
C ARG A 9 0.04 7.65 1.58
N ILE A 10 0.93 8.31 0.83
CA ILE A 10 0.73 8.59 -0.60
C ILE A 10 0.63 7.28 -1.39
N LEU A 11 1.56 6.35 -1.16
CA LEU A 11 1.59 5.06 -1.87
C LEU A 11 0.37 4.20 -1.57
N PHE A 12 -0.10 4.18 -0.31
CA PHE A 12 -1.33 3.46 0.07
C PHE A 12 -2.56 4.08 -0.59
N GLN A 13 -2.65 5.41 -0.67
CA GLN A 13 -3.73 6.10 -1.38
C GLN A 13 -3.71 5.82 -2.89
N GLU A 14 -2.55 5.88 -3.53
CA GLU A 14 -2.40 5.58 -4.95
C GLU A 14 -2.77 4.13 -5.26
N LEU A 15 -2.29 3.20 -4.44
CA LEU A 15 -2.62 1.78 -4.57
C LEU A 15 -4.11 1.55 -4.42
N LYS A 16 -4.73 2.10 -3.36
CA LYS A 16 -6.17 1.99 -3.13
C LYS A 16 -6.96 2.46 -4.35
N ARG A 17 -6.62 3.63 -4.91
CA ARG A 17 -7.28 4.19 -6.10
C ARG A 17 -7.13 3.33 -7.35
N ILE A 18 -6.04 2.58 -7.48
CA ILE A 18 -5.87 1.62 -8.58
C ILE A 18 -6.82 0.44 -8.37
N LEU A 19 -6.80 -0.16 -7.17
CA LEU A 19 -7.57 -1.37 -6.86
C LEU A 19 -9.09 -1.11 -6.83
N GLU A 20 -9.54 0.06 -6.37
CA GLU A 20 -10.96 0.46 -6.39
C GLU A 20 -11.57 0.47 -7.80
N LYS A 21 -10.75 0.59 -8.86
CA LYS A 21 -11.22 0.55 -10.25
C LYS A 21 -11.42 -0.86 -10.79
N GLU A 22 -10.87 -1.87 -10.12
CA GLU A 22 -10.91 -3.25 -10.57
C GLU A 22 -12.19 -3.96 -10.10
N ASN A 23 -12.74 -3.53 -8.97
CA ASN A 23 -14.02 -4.00 -8.42
C ASN A 23 -14.15 -5.54 -8.36
N ASP A 24 -13.06 -6.21 -7.97
CA ASP A 24 -12.99 -7.66 -7.78
C ASP A 24 -12.91 -8.02 -6.27
N ASN A 25 -13.25 -9.26 -5.91
CA ASN A 25 -13.26 -9.67 -4.50
C ASN A 25 -11.84 -9.79 -3.90
N GLU A 26 -10.82 -10.01 -4.73
CA GLU A 26 -9.43 -10.16 -4.28
C GLU A 26 -8.87 -8.80 -3.80
N THR A 27 -9.24 -7.72 -4.51
CA THR A 27 -8.89 -6.35 -4.16
C THR A 27 -9.58 -5.86 -2.91
N LEU A 28 -10.79 -6.34 -2.59
CA LEU A 28 -11.53 -5.88 -1.42
C LEU A 28 -10.76 -6.12 -0.11
N TYR A 29 -10.12 -7.28 0.04
CA TYR A 29 -9.29 -7.57 1.21
C TYR A 29 -8.11 -6.60 1.32
N ILE A 30 -7.41 -6.38 0.20
CA ILE A 30 -6.27 -5.48 0.13
C ILE A 30 -6.70 -4.04 0.45
N ILE A 31 -7.81 -3.58 -0.12
CA ILE A 31 -8.37 -2.25 0.11
C ILE A 31 -8.66 -2.05 1.60
N ASN A 32 -9.31 -3.01 2.27
CA ASN A 32 -9.59 -2.90 3.71
C ASN A 32 -8.32 -2.78 4.56
N GLN A 33 -7.26 -3.51 4.21
CA GLN A 33 -5.97 -3.38 4.89
C GLN A 33 -5.30 -2.02 4.61
N LEU A 34 -5.42 -1.48 3.40
CA LEU A 34 -4.93 -0.15 3.05
C LEU A 34 -5.70 0.95 3.80
N GLU A 35 -7.02 0.82 3.93
CA GLU A 35 -7.84 1.76 4.71
C GLU A 35 -7.45 1.78 6.18
N LEU A 36 -7.22 0.60 6.78
CA LEU A 36 -6.69 0.51 8.13
C LEU A 36 -5.33 1.20 8.26
N GLY A 37 -4.42 0.96 7.32
CA GLY A 37 -3.10 1.60 7.32
C GLY A 37 -3.18 3.11 7.19
N LEU A 38 -4.05 3.62 6.31
CA LEU A 38 -4.28 5.06 6.14
C LEU A 38 -4.87 5.69 7.39
N LEU A 39 -5.83 5.04 8.04
CA LEU A 39 -6.40 5.48 9.30
C LEU A 39 -5.32 5.61 10.39
N LEU A 40 -4.48 4.58 10.55
CA LEU A 40 -3.39 4.60 11.54
C LEU A 40 -2.38 5.72 11.28
N ILE A 41 -2.09 6.02 10.01
CA ILE A 41 -1.22 7.14 9.65
C ILE A 41 -1.89 8.47 9.99
N ASP A 42 -3.14 8.65 9.56
CA ASP A 42 -3.86 9.90 9.79
C ASP A 42 -4.07 10.17 11.29
N GLU A 43 -4.37 9.16 12.10
CA GLU A 43 -4.46 9.26 13.57
C GLU A 43 -3.13 9.73 14.19
N CYS A 44 -2.01 9.17 13.73
CA CYS A 44 -0.69 9.55 14.22
C CYS A 44 -0.29 10.97 13.80
N LEU A 45 -0.51 11.35 12.53
CA LEU A 45 -0.14 12.65 11.99
C LEU A 45 -1.03 13.80 12.49
N ASN A 46 -2.29 13.51 12.85
CA ASN A 46 -3.21 14.51 13.40
C ASN A 46 -3.03 14.72 14.93
N GLY A 47 -2.21 13.90 15.58
CA GLY A 47 -1.89 14.01 17.00
C GLY A 47 -0.53 14.62 17.29
N THR A 48 -0.20 14.76 18.56
CA THR A 48 1.19 14.91 19.02
C THR A 48 1.82 13.53 19.09
N TYR A 49 2.88 13.28 18.31
CA TYR A 49 3.59 12.00 18.29
C TYR A 49 5.03 12.16 18.79
N GLU A 50 5.51 11.12 19.46
CA GLU A 50 6.92 10.93 19.79
C GLU A 50 7.58 9.93 18.82
N ASN A 51 8.90 9.80 18.88
CA ASN A 51 9.63 8.87 18.03
C ASN A 51 9.22 7.40 18.25
N GLU A 52 8.82 7.04 19.47
CA GLU A 52 8.37 5.67 19.78
C GLU A 52 7.02 5.37 19.10
N ASP A 53 6.11 6.35 19.03
CA ASP A 53 4.85 6.22 18.30
C ASP A 53 5.08 5.97 16.81
N LEU A 54 6.06 6.66 16.21
CA LEU A 54 6.41 6.45 14.81
C LEU A 54 6.97 5.05 14.53
N LYS A 55 7.74 4.48 15.45
CA LYS A 55 8.25 3.10 15.32
C LYS A 55 7.12 2.08 15.44
N GLN A 56 6.23 2.25 16.41
CA GLN A 56 5.07 1.38 16.60
C GLN A 56 4.13 1.46 15.40
N LEU A 57 3.88 2.66 14.88
CA LEU A 57 3.13 2.86 13.64
C LEU A 57 3.81 2.13 12.48
N PHE A 58 5.11 2.34 12.30
CA PHE A 58 5.86 1.70 11.20
C PHE A 58 5.76 0.17 11.24
N SER A 59 5.90 -0.43 12.43
CA SER A 59 5.75 -1.88 12.62
C SER A 59 4.34 -2.37 12.24
N LYS A 60 3.28 -1.63 12.62
CA LYS A 60 1.90 -1.97 12.20
C LYS A 60 1.72 -1.85 10.68
N LEU A 61 2.31 -0.83 10.06
CA LEU A 61 2.26 -0.65 8.60
C LEU A 61 3.03 -1.75 7.87
N GLU A 62 4.13 -2.23 8.44
CA GLU A 62 4.89 -3.36 7.91
C GLU A 62 4.06 -4.65 7.98
N GLU A 63 3.37 -4.92 9.10
CA GLU A 63 2.47 -6.06 9.20
C GLU A 63 1.35 -6.01 8.15
N ILE A 64 0.77 -4.82 7.93
CA ILE A 64 -0.22 -4.60 6.86
C ILE A 64 0.40 -4.90 5.50
N PHE A 65 1.60 -4.38 5.22
CA PHE A 65 2.30 -4.62 3.96
C PHE A 65 2.56 -6.12 3.73
N ILE A 66 3.02 -6.85 4.74
CA ILE A 66 3.24 -8.30 4.67
C ILE A 66 1.93 -9.03 4.37
N LYS A 67 0.82 -8.66 5.02
CA LYS A 67 -0.50 -9.26 4.80
C LYS A 67 -1.02 -9.04 3.39
N ILE A 68 -0.88 -7.83 2.86
CA ILE A 68 -1.34 -7.52 1.51
C ILE A 68 -0.38 -7.99 0.42
N ASN A 69 0.88 -8.28 0.73
CA ASN A 69 1.89 -8.71 -0.25
C ASN A 69 2.12 -10.23 -0.24
N GLN A 70 1.16 -11.01 0.26
CA GLN A 70 1.25 -12.48 0.22
C GLN A 70 1.10 -13.02 -1.22
N PRO A 71 1.73 -14.17 -1.53
CA PRO A 71 1.47 -14.89 -2.78
C PRO A 71 0.00 -15.32 -2.91
N SER A 72 -0.47 -15.50 -4.15
CA SER A 72 -1.79 -16.04 -4.52
C SER A 72 -3.04 -15.23 -4.15
N VAL A 73 -3.04 -14.48 -3.05
CA VAL A 73 -4.20 -13.70 -2.54
C VAL A 73 -3.85 -12.24 -2.24
N GLY A 74 -2.63 -11.83 -2.56
CA GLY A 74 -2.12 -10.50 -2.32
C GLY A 74 -1.48 -9.87 -3.56
N LEU A 75 -0.91 -8.70 -3.34
CA LEU A 75 -0.25 -7.87 -4.33
C LEU A 75 0.93 -8.53 -5.01
N SER A 76 1.59 -9.53 -4.41
CA SER A 76 2.78 -10.15 -4.99
C SER A 76 2.52 -10.54 -6.46
N ASP A 77 1.43 -11.26 -6.68
CA ASP A 77 1.11 -11.86 -7.97
C ASP A 77 -0.06 -11.12 -8.66
N TYR A 78 -0.61 -10.08 -8.01
CA TYR A 78 -1.75 -9.33 -8.54
C TYR A 78 -1.40 -8.62 -9.84
N PHE A 79 -2.22 -8.86 -10.87
CA PHE A 79 -2.06 -8.35 -12.21
C PHE A 79 -3.41 -7.89 -12.77
N ILE A 80 -3.45 -6.68 -13.29
CA ILE A 80 -4.68 -6.09 -13.82
C ILE A 80 -4.85 -6.46 -15.29
N TRP A 81 -5.93 -7.15 -15.63
CA TRP A 81 -6.24 -7.49 -17.00
C TRP A 81 -7.11 -6.41 -17.67
N ARG A 82 -6.69 -6.00 -18.87
CA ARG A 82 -7.41 -5.09 -19.79
C ARG A 82 -7.29 -5.62 -21.21
N ASP A 83 -8.31 -5.51 -22.04
CA ASP A 83 -8.27 -6.01 -23.42
C ASP A 83 -7.29 -5.22 -24.29
N ASN A 84 -7.20 -3.90 -24.05
CA ASN A 84 -6.19 -3.07 -24.69
C ASN A 84 -4.80 -3.30 -24.06
N TYR A 85 -3.83 -3.68 -24.90
CA TYR A 85 -2.46 -3.97 -24.49
C TYR A 85 -1.76 -2.77 -23.85
N GLU A 86 -1.87 -1.59 -24.45
CA GLU A 86 -1.22 -0.35 -23.97
C GLU A 86 -1.80 0.08 -22.61
N GLU A 87 -3.12 -0.01 -22.44
CA GLU A 87 -3.77 0.28 -21.16
C GLU A 87 -3.35 -0.71 -20.08
N ARG A 88 -3.29 -2.00 -20.42
CA ARG A 88 -2.81 -3.07 -19.53
C ARG A 88 -1.38 -2.81 -19.07
N LEU A 89 -0.48 -2.48 -20.01
CA LEU A 89 0.91 -2.15 -19.67
C LEU A 89 0.98 -0.93 -18.76
N LYS A 90 0.24 0.14 -19.10
CA LYS A 90 0.26 1.39 -18.35
C LYS A 90 -0.18 1.21 -16.90
N VAL A 91 -1.27 0.49 -16.65
CA VAL A 91 -1.77 0.28 -15.28
C VAL A 91 -0.85 -0.62 -14.47
N ASN A 92 -0.35 -1.73 -15.03
CA ASN A 92 0.53 -2.64 -14.33
C ASN A 92 1.92 -2.03 -14.06
N ASN A 93 2.46 -1.20 -14.97
CA ASN A 93 3.68 -0.43 -14.70
C ASN A 93 3.52 0.53 -13.52
N GLY A 94 2.35 1.15 -13.39
CA GLY A 94 2.02 2.01 -12.24
C GLY A 94 1.97 1.21 -10.95
N LEU A 95 1.28 0.06 -10.98
CA LEU A 95 1.17 -0.86 -9.85
C LEU A 95 2.56 -1.38 -9.41
N ASP A 96 3.39 -1.84 -10.34
CA ASP A 96 4.73 -2.37 -10.04
C ASP A 96 5.66 -1.30 -9.45
N LYS A 97 5.55 -0.06 -9.92
CA LYS A 97 6.29 1.07 -9.32
C LYS A 97 5.90 1.27 -7.86
N ILE A 98 4.61 1.18 -7.53
CA ILE A 98 4.13 1.30 -6.16
C ILE A 98 4.65 0.13 -5.30
N LYS A 99 4.50 -1.12 -5.77
CA LYS A 99 5.02 -2.32 -5.08
C LYS A 99 6.51 -2.18 -4.76
N LYS A 100 7.30 -1.72 -5.74
CA LYS A 100 8.74 -1.48 -5.58
C LYS A 100 9.03 -0.41 -4.53
N ASN A 101 8.32 0.72 -4.57
CA ASN A 101 8.53 1.81 -3.62
C ASN A 101 8.17 1.42 -2.19
N LEU A 102 7.05 0.71 -2.00
CA LEU A 102 6.67 0.14 -0.70
C LEU A 102 7.76 -0.79 -0.17
N THR A 103 8.20 -1.75 -0.99
CA THR A 103 9.28 -2.68 -0.64
C THR A 103 10.57 -1.95 -0.25
N LEU A 104 10.93 -0.88 -0.96
CA LEU A 104 12.12 -0.09 -0.65
C LEU A 104 12.01 0.61 0.69
N ILE A 105 10.84 1.14 1.05
CA ILE A 105 10.64 1.81 2.34
C ILE A 105 10.73 0.81 3.49
N PHE A 106 10.02 -0.31 3.41
CA PHE A 106 10.01 -1.32 4.47
C PHE A 106 11.35 -2.02 4.66
N ARG A 107 12.22 -2.08 3.64
CA ARG A 107 13.57 -2.64 3.76
C ARG A 107 14.62 -1.69 4.37
N LYS A 108 14.30 -0.41 4.59
CA LYS A 108 15.26 0.56 5.17
C LYS A 108 15.47 0.37 6.67
N TYR A 109 14.51 -0.24 7.35
CA TYR A 109 14.42 -0.37 8.80
C TYR A 109 14.45 -1.84 9.17
#